data_AF-A0A967GTG7-F1
#
_entry.id   AF-A0A967GTG7-F1
#
_cell.length_a   1.000
_cell.length_b   1.000
_cell.length_c   1.000
_cell.angle_alpha   90.00
_cell.angle_beta   90.00
_cell.angle_gamma   90.00
#
_symmetry.space_group_name_H-M   'P 1'
#
loop_
_entity.id
_entity.type
_entity.pdbx_description
1 polymer ?
#
loop_
_entity_poly.entity_id
_entity_poly.type
_entity_poly.pdbx_seq_one_letter_code
_entity_poly.pdbx_strand_id
1 'polypeptide(L)'
;AREFCEAPFGPHSAELRELLQILRWAPLEGKRVLVCTRPGEEWRIGINPGRRGEAITYEGESFNDYGKALVGLFQRRWELATGVALDL
;
A
#
# COMPACT_ATOMS: atom_id res chain seq x y z
N ALA A 1 -13.13 0.08 -4.11
CA ALA A 1 -12.05 -0.94 -4.13
C ALA A 1 -11.72 -1.37 -5.56
N ARG A 2 -12.66 -1.97 -6.31
CA ARG A 2 -12.46 -2.39 -7.72
C ARG A 2 -11.84 -1.29 -8.60
N GLU A 3 -12.38 -0.08 -8.54
CA GLU A 3 -11.85 1.09 -9.27
C GLU A 3 -10.34 1.30 -9.08
N PHE A 4 -9.84 1.18 -7.85
CA PHE A 4 -8.41 1.35 -7.58
C PHE A 4 -7.58 0.19 -8.15
N CYS A 5 -8.12 -1.01 -8.14
CA CYS A 5 -7.42 -2.20 -8.65
C CYS A 5 -7.35 -2.21 -10.18
N GLU A 6 -8.36 -1.68 -10.86
CA GLU A 6 -8.38 -1.53 -12.31
C GLU A 6 -7.52 -0.35 -12.78
N ALA A 7 -7.53 0.77 -12.03
CA ALA A 7 -6.80 1.99 -12.38
C ALA A 7 -6.05 2.59 -11.17
N PRO A 8 -4.94 1.98 -10.71
CA PRO A 8 -4.22 2.40 -9.50
C PRO A 8 -3.57 3.79 -9.60
N PHE A 9 -3.38 4.30 -10.82
CA PHE A 9 -2.79 5.62 -11.07
C PHE A 9 -3.83 6.75 -11.14
N GLY A 10 -5.11 6.40 -11.19
CA GLY A 10 -6.20 7.35 -11.37
C GLY A 10 -6.36 7.84 -12.82
N PRO A 11 -7.19 8.88 -13.04
CA PRO A 11 -7.89 9.68 -12.02
C PRO A 11 -8.90 8.85 -11.20
N HIS A 12 -9.14 9.28 -9.95
CA HIS A 12 -10.04 8.58 -9.02
C HIS A 12 -11.32 9.38 -8.78
N SER A 13 -12.43 8.66 -8.58
CA SER A 13 -13.73 9.17 -8.13
C SER A 13 -13.61 9.93 -6.79
N ALA A 14 -14.62 10.74 -6.44
CA ALA A 14 -14.61 11.47 -5.18
C ALA A 14 -14.61 10.51 -3.99
N GLU A 15 -15.44 9.47 -4.08
CA GLU A 15 -15.61 8.43 -3.08
C GLU A 15 -14.32 7.64 -2.87
N LEU A 16 -13.62 7.28 -3.96
CA LEU A 16 -12.33 6.59 -3.84
C LEU A 16 -11.26 7.51 -3.25
N ARG A 17 -11.26 8.80 -3.58
CA ARG A 17 -10.30 9.76 -2.99
C ARG A 17 -10.48 9.87 -1.47
N GLU A 18 -11.71 9.96 -0.98
CA GLU A 18 -12.01 9.98 0.46
C GLU A 18 -11.57 8.69 1.15
N LEU A 19 -11.91 7.53 0.58
CA LEU A 19 -11.46 6.23 1.09
C LEU A 19 -9.93 6.15 1.16
N LEU A 20 -9.24 6.56 0.09
CA LEU A 20 -7.78 6.58 0.07
C LEU A 20 -7.20 7.50 1.14
N GLN A 21 -7.84 8.64 1.42
CA GLN A 21 -7.41 9.54 2.48
C GLN A 21 -7.50 8.87 3.85
N ILE A 22 -8.62 8.19 4.14
CA ILE A 22 -8.81 7.42 5.38
C ILE A 22 -7.72 6.34 5.50
N LEU A 23 -7.53 5.53 4.46
CA LEU A 23 -6.53 4.44 4.48
C LEU A 23 -5.08 4.94 4.58
N ARG A 24 -4.79 6.15 4.08
CA ARG A 24 -3.45 6.77 4.16
C ARG A 24 -3.21 7.42 5.53
N TRP A 25 -4.26 7.75 6.26
CA TRP A 25 -4.20 8.34 7.59
C TRP A 25 -4.08 7.26 8.67
N ALA A 26 -2.86 6.77 8.86
CA ALA A 26 -2.52 5.79 9.89
C ALA A 26 -1.25 6.24 10.65
N PRO A 27 -1.10 5.85 11.94
CA PRO A 27 0.15 6.01 12.69
C PRO A 27 1.35 5.50 11.89
N LEU A 28 2.54 6.06 12.13
CA LEU A 28 3.74 5.65 11.41
C LEU A 28 4.18 4.23 11.76
N GLU A 29 4.05 3.84 13.03
CA GLU A 29 4.37 2.50 13.50
C GLU A 29 3.41 1.46 12.91
N GLY A 30 3.96 0.39 12.33
CA GLY A 30 3.19 -0.67 11.66
C GLY A 30 2.63 -0.27 10.30
N LYS A 31 2.88 0.96 9.83
CA LYS A 31 2.34 1.47 8.56
C LYS A 31 2.94 0.73 7.38
N ARG A 32 2.08 0.21 6.53
CA ARG A 32 2.51 -0.35 5.25
C ARG A 32 2.87 0.76 4.28
N VAL A 33 4.06 0.67 3.73
CA VAL A 33 4.63 1.60 2.75
C VAL A 33 5.17 0.82 1.57
N LEU A 34 5.19 1.46 0.40
CA LEU A 34 5.83 0.90 -0.78
C LEU A 34 7.27 1.39 -0.81
N VAL A 35 8.23 0.46 -0.87
CA VAL A 35 9.66 0.77 -0.93
C VAL A 35 10.18 0.32 -2.28
N CYS A 36 10.81 1.24 -3.01
CA CYS A 36 11.56 0.93 -4.22
C CYS A 36 12.92 0.37 -3.79
N THR A 37 13.13 -0.94 -3.95
CA THR A 37 14.38 -1.62 -3.60
C THR A 37 15.35 -1.65 -4.77
N ARG A 38 14.83 -1.68 -6.01
CA ARG A 38 15.61 -1.46 -7.24
C ARG A 38 14.87 -0.48 -8.16
N PRO A 39 15.47 0.69 -8.48
CA PRO A 39 14.81 1.71 -9.29
C PRO A 39 14.23 1.17 -10.60
N GLY A 40 12.92 1.32 -10.77
CA GLY A 40 12.22 0.92 -12.00
C GLY A 40 12.02 -0.58 -12.19
N GLU A 41 12.44 -1.41 -11.24
CA GLU A 41 12.49 -2.85 -11.43
C GLU A 41 11.93 -3.65 -10.24
N GLU A 42 12.11 -3.18 -9.01
CA GLU A 42 11.68 -3.92 -7.83
C GLU A 42 11.07 -3.00 -6.77
N TRP A 43 9.88 -3.37 -6.33
CA TRP A 43 9.19 -2.76 -5.20
C TRP A 43 8.79 -3.80 -4.17
N ARG A 44 8.87 -3.45 -2.89
CA ARG A 44 8.47 -4.32 -1.78
C ARG A 44 7.53 -3.59 -0.83
N ILE A 45 6.64 -4.33 -0.19
CA ILE A 45 5.81 -3.79 0.89
C ILE A 45 6.65 -3.80 2.16
N GLY A 46 6.92 -2.59 2.66
CA GLY A 46 7.63 -2.36 3.90
C GLY A 46 6.66 -2.08 5.05
N ILE A 47 7.05 -2.49 6.25
CA ILE A 47 6.42 -2.15 7.52
C ILE A 47 7.30 -1.10 8.19
N ASN A 48 6.74 0.09 8.38
CA ASN A 48 7.45 1.20 9.02
C ASN A 48 7.51 0.97 10.55
N PRO A 49 8.69 0.98 11.19
CA PRO A 49 8.83 0.78 12.63
C PRO A 49 8.34 1.97 13.46
N GLY A 50 8.01 3.10 12.84
CA GLY A 50 7.55 4.31 13.53
C GLY A 50 8.66 5.06 14.28
N ARG A 51 9.88 4.53 14.32
CA ARG A 51 11.04 5.09 15.01
C ARG A 51 12.15 5.42 14.03
N ARG A 52 12.73 6.61 14.20
CA ARG A 52 13.84 7.08 13.35
C ARG A 52 15.08 6.24 13.60
N GLY A 53 15.75 5.82 12.52
CA GLY A 53 16.99 5.05 12.58
C GLY A 53 16.78 3.54 12.62
N GLU A 54 15.55 3.08 12.86
CA GLU A 54 15.20 1.67 12.74
C GLU A 54 14.89 1.29 11.29
N ALA A 55 15.29 0.09 10.90
CA ALA A 55 15.13 -0.40 9.53
C ALA A 55 13.67 -0.78 9.24
N ILE A 56 13.24 -0.54 7.99
CA ILE A 56 11.98 -1.07 7.48
C ILE A 56 12.13 -2.58 7.28
N THR A 57 11.18 -3.36 7.80
CA THR A 57 11.08 -4.80 7.50
C THR A 57 10.15 -5.00 6.31
N TYR A 58 10.40 -6.02 5.50
CA TYR A 58 9.58 -6.32 4.32
C TYR A 58 8.64 -7.50 4.56
N GLU A 59 7.41 -7.40 4.07
CA GLU A 59 6.45 -8.51 4.07
C GLU A 59 6.14 -8.97 2.64
N GLY A 60 5.92 -10.28 2.48
CA GLY A 60 5.60 -10.88 1.20
C GLY A 60 6.72 -10.83 0.16
N GLU A 61 6.33 -11.07 -1.09
CA GLU A 61 7.22 -11.09 -2.24
C GLU A 61 7.49 -9.67 -2.79
N SER A 62 8.52 -9.56 -3.63
CA SER A 62 8.73 -8.34 -4.40
C SER A 62 7.82 -8.28 -5.62
N PHE A 63 7.52 -7.06 -6.05
CA PHE A 63 6.77 -6.75 -7.24
C PHE A 63 7.72 -6.20 -8.30
N ASN A 64 7.53 -6.64 -9.54
CA ASN A 64 8.25 -6.13 -10.71
C ASN A 64 7.41 -5.11 -11.53
N ASP A 65 6.20 -4.83 -11.07
CA ASP A 65 5.30 -3.85 -11.68
C ASP A 65 4.80 -2.90 -10.60
N TYR A 66 4.97 -1.60 -10.83
CA TYR A 66 4.61 -0.57 -9.87
C TYR A 66 3.10 -0.52 -9.59
N GLY A 67 2.26 -0.75 -10.61
CA GLY A 67 0.80 -0.76 -10.46
C GLY A 67 0.33 -1.92 -9.58
N LYS A 68 0.84 -3.13 -9.83
CA LYS A 68 0.59 -4.31 -8.97
C LYS A 68 1.05 -4.07 -7.55
N ALA A 69 2.19 -3.41 -7.37
CA ALA A 69 2.72 -3.09 -6.04
C ALA A 69 1.82 -2.08 -5.30
N LEU A 70 1.23 -1.10 -5.99
CA LEU A 70 0.24 -0.18 -5.43
C LEU A 70 -1.05 -0.91 -5.02
N VAL A 71 -1.54 -1.84 -5.84
CA VAL A 71 -2.71 -2.67 -5.50
C VAL A 71 -2.43 -3.53 -4.28
N GLY A 72 -1.27 -4.19 -4.24
CA GLY A 72 -0.85 -4.98 -3.07
C GLY A 72 -0.77 -4.13 -1.80
N LEU A 73 -0.19 -2.92 -1.89
CA LEU A 73 -0.18 -1.97 -0.77
C LEU A 73 -1.60 -1.60 -0.32
N PHE A 74 -2.50 -1.33 -1.26
CA PHE A 74 -3.89 -0.99 -0.97
C PHE A 74 -4.63 -2.12 -0.26
N GLN A 75 -4.47 -3.36 -0.71
CA GLN A 75 -5.05 -4.55 -0.08
C GLN A 75 -4.60 -4.68 1.38
N ARG A 76 -3.29 -4.52 1.67
CA ARG A 76 -2.78 -4.58 3.05
C ARG A 76 -3.33 -3.46 3.92
N ARG A 77 -3.39 -2.23 3.40
CA ARG A 77 -3.99 -1.10 4.15
C ARG A 77 -5.47 -1.31 4.40
N TRP A 78 -6.20 -1.85 3.44
CA TRP A 78 -7.60 -2.20 3.60
C TRP A 78 -7.81 -3.23 4.71
N GLU A 79 -7.07 -4.33 4.67
CA GLU A 79 -7.16 -5.39 5.69
C GLU A 79 -6.84 -4.86 7.09
N LEU A 80 -5.85 -3.99 7.22
CA LEU A 80 -5.52 -3.37 8.51
C LEU A 80 -6.59 -2.41 9.03
N ALA A 81 -7.23 -1.66 8.14
CA ALA A 81 -8.25 -0.69 8.51
C ALA A 81 -9.60 -1.35 8.82
N THR A 82 -9.91 -2.47 8.15
CA THR A 82 -11.24 -3.10 8.20
C THR A 82 -11.26 -4.44 8.93
N GLY A 83 -10.10 -5.08 9.11
CA GLY A 83 -10.00 -6.46 9.57
C GLY A 83 -10.43 -7.51 8.55
N VAL A 84 -10.73 -7.09 7.31
CA VAL A 84 -11.29 -7.96 6.26
C VAL A 84 -10.34 -7.97 5.06
N ALA A 85 -9.97 -9.16 4.60
CA ALA A 85 -9.22 -9.31 3.36
C ALA A 85 -10.06 -8.82 2.18
N LEU A 86 -9.42 -8.06 1.29
CA LEU A 86 -10.09 -7.54 0.11
C LEU A 86 -10.14 -8.63 -0.97
N ASP A 87 -11.27 -9.32 -1.05
CA ASP A 87 -11.59 -10.28 -2.11
C ASP A 87 -12.21 -9.51 -3.30
N LEU A 88 -11.54 -9.52 -4.45
CA LEU A 88 -11.93 -8.73 -5.64
C LEU A 88 -12.03 -9.58 -6.89
#